data_AF-A0A2U0S2R4-F1
#
_entry.id   AF-A0A2U0S2R4-F1
#
_cell.length_a   1.000
_cell.length_b   1.000
_cell.length_c   1.000
_cell.angle_alpha   90.00
_cell.angle_beta   90.00
_cell.angle_gamma   90.00
#
_symmetry.space_group_name_H-M   'P 1'
#
loop_
_entity.id
_entity.type
_entity.pdbx_description
1 polymer ?
#
loop_
_entity_poly.entity_id
_entity_poly.type
_entity_poly.pdbx_seq_one_letter_code
_entity_poly.pdbx_strand_id
1 'polypeptide(L)'
;MRGVAMALDRSLVIDEEALCMVKEKCAKYSLSVHPESELSAPRVKMATIPQGTTPIANPIGTAPGVRVDVDGVVLISLPGVPAEMEAIFDVYVAPLLREAAGGVVFYQKSVFVSQIMESVLAPLIDEVMAANPLVYIKSHPQGKDNEPRLELHFSTTGKPCEKPQERLDKASDALVTFIINSGGKVNVCY
;
A
#
# COMPACT_ATOMS: atom_id res chain seq x y z
N MET A 1 21.50 -5.31 -3.65
CA MET A 1 21.54 -6.41 -4.63
C MET A 1 22.38 -7.62 -4.24
N ARG A 2 23.54 -7.49 -3.55
CA ARG A 2 24.32 -8.69 -3.11
C ARG A 2 23.51 -9.74 -2.34
N GLY A 3 22.72 -9.33 -1.35
CA GLY A 3 21.89 -10.28 -0.58
C GLY A 3 20.86 -11.01 -1.45
N VAL A 4 20.21 -10.30 -2.37
CA VAL A 4 19.27 -10.90 -3.33
C VAL A 4 20.00 -11.87 -4.26
N ALA A 5 21.16 -11.49 -4.79
CA ALA A 5 21.96 -12.35 -5.66
C ALA A 5 22.37 -13.67 -4.97
N MET A 6 22.81 -13.59 -3.70
CA MET A 6 23.13 -14.76 -2.90
C MET A 6 21.91 -15.65 -2.64
N ALA A 7 20.76 -15.06 -2.32
CA ALA A 7 19.53 -15.80 -2.07
C ALA A 7 19.02 -16.54 -3.32
N LEU A 8 19.29 -15.98 -4.51
CA LEU A 8 18.89 -16.56 -5.79
C LEU A 8 19.94 -17.50 -6.40
N ASP A 9 21.10 -17.64 -5.77
CA ASP A 9 22.30 -18.31 -6.32
C ASP A 9 22.69 -17.78 -7.72
N ARG A 10 22.75 -16.45 -7.86
CA ARG A 10 23.07 -15.79 -9.14
C ARG A 10 24.25 -14.85 -9.02
N SER A 11 25.01 -14.74 -10.10
CA SER A 11 26.07 -13.74 -10.23
C SER A 11 25.48 -12.33 -10.36
N LEU A 12 26.24 -11.33 -9.94
CA LEU A 12 25.93 -9.93 -10.19
C LEU A 12 26.51 -9.50 -11.52
N VAL A 13 25.68 -8.90 -12.37
CA VAL A 13 26.08 -8.40 -13.69
C VAL A 13 25.70 -6.93 -13.80
N ILE A 14 26.46 -6.17 -14.59
CA ILE A 14 26.03 -4.82 -14.99
C ILE A 14 24.98 -5.02 -16.07
N ASP A 15 23.75 -4.66 -15.76
CA ASP A 15 22.64 -4.75 -16.69
C ASP A 15 22.58 -3.48 -17.56
N GLU A 16 22.52 -3.65 -18.88
CA GLU A 16 22.58 -2.54 -19.82
C GLU A 16 21.34 -1.64 -19.77
N GLU A 17 20.17 -2.23 -19.53
CA GLU A 17 18.90 -1.51 -19.41
C GLU A 17 18.88 -0.68 -18.12
N ALA A 18 19.25 -1.29 -16.98
CA ALA A 18 19.42 -0.60 -15.72
C ALA A 18 20.44 0.53 -15.82
N LEU A 19 21.54 0.30 -16.56
CA LEU A 19 22.56 1.32 -16.81
C LEU A 19 21.99 2.48 -17.64
N CYS A 20 21.18 2.19 -18.66
CA CYS A 20 20.49 3.19 -19.46
C CYS A 20 19.56 4.05 -18.59
N MET A 21 18.73 3.43 -17.75
CA MET A 21 17.85 4.13 -16.81
C MET A 21 18.62 5.07 -15.89
N VAL A 22 19.74 4.59 -15.33
CA VAL A 22 20.63 5.42 -14.48
C VAL A 22 21.18 6.59 -15.30
N LYS A 23 21.72 6.36 -16.51
CA LYS A 23 22.27 7.41 -17.37
C LYS A 23 21.24 8.49 -17.71
N GLU A 24 20.05 8.10 -18.15
CA GLU A 24 18.99 9.03 -18.52
C GLU A 24 18.58 9.92 -17.34
N LYS A 25 18.42 9.31 -16.18
CA LYS A 25 18.06 10.04 -14.97
C LYS A 25 19.17 11.00 -14.55
N CYS A 26 20.42 10.55 -14.62
CA CYS A 26 21.60 11.38 -14.38
C CYS A 26 21.66 12.57 -15.34
N ALA A 27 21.49 12.36 -16.64
CA ALA A 27 21.48 13.43 -17.64
C ALA A 27 20.37 14.46 -17.37
N LYS A 28 19.18 13.99 -16.97
CA LYS A 28 18.04 14.85 -16.61
C LYS A 28 18.34 15.76 -15.40
N TYR A 29 19.09 15.28 -14.41
CA TYR A 29 19.55 16.08 -13.26
C TYR A 29 20.80 16.92 -13.55
N SER A 30 21.65 16.49 -14.49
CA SER A 30 22.95 17.13 -14.79
C SER A 30 22.81 18.43 -15.58
N LEU A 31 21.61 18.78 -16.06
CA LEU A 31 21.28 20.12 -16.57
C LEU A 31 21.49 21.24 -15.54
N SER A 32 21.70 20.91 -14.26
CA SER A 32 21.82 21.90 -13.19
C SER A 32 23.22 22.10 -12.61
N VAL A 33 24.20 21.20 -12.83
CA VAL A 33 25.47 21.32 -12.07
C VAL A 33 26.75 21.03 -12.86
N HIS A 34 26.99 19.88 -13.51
CA HIS A 34 28.23 19.69 -14.29
C HIS A 34 28.09 18.64 -15.42
N PRO A 35 28.50 18.95 -16.67
CA PRO A 35 28.43 18.04 -17.82
C PRO A 35 29.41 16.85 -17.77
N GLU A 36 30.33 16.81 -16.78
CA GLU A 36 31.23 15.68 -16.53
C GLU A 36 30.69 14.68 -15.49
N SER A 37 29.37 14.60 -15.28
CA SER A 37 28.76 13.51 -14.51
C SER A 37 28.80 12.19 -15.30
N GLU A 38 30.02 11.75 -15.64
CA GLU A 38 30.34 10.39 -16.07
C GLU A 38 29.71 9.38 -15.10
N LEU A 39 29.42 8.18 -15.59
CA LEU A 39 28.95 7.10 -14.73
C LEU A 39 30.01 6.79 -13.67
N SER A 40 29.90 7.44 -12.52
CA SER A 40 30.77 7.17 -11.39
C SER A 40 30.57 5.71 -10.94
N ALA A 41 31.60 5.10 -10.36
CA ALA A 41 31.53 3.73 -9.87
C ALA A 41 30.29 3.45 -8.97
N PRO A 42 29.85 4.39 -8.08
CA PRO A 42 28.59 4.24 -7.36
C PRO A 42 27.35 4.15 -8.26
N ARG A 43 27.29 4.88 -9.37
CA ARG A 43 26.16 4.86 -10.32
C ARG A 43 26.14 3.60 -11.16
N VAL A 44 27.31 3.12 -11.61
CA VAL A 44 27.43 1.80 -12.26
C VAL A 44 26.99 0.68 -11.31
N LYS A 45 27.34 0.79 -10.02
CA LYS A 45 26.91 -0.16 -9.00
C LYS A 45 25.38 -0.22 -8.85
N MET A 46 24.65 0.87 -9.11
CA MET A 46 23.18 0.88 -9.08
C MET A 46 22.56 0.09 -10.24
N ALA A 47 23.26 -0.01 -11.37
CA ALA A 47 22.90 -0.85 -12.50
C ALA A 47 23.43 -2.29 -12.38
N THR A 48 24.14 -2.62 -11.30
CA THR A 48 24.64 -3.98 -11.06
C THR A 48 23.58 -4.80 -10.32
N ILE A 49 22.90 -5.69 -11.03
CA ILE A 49 21.76 -6.49 -10.54
C ILE A 49 22.04 -7.99 -10.71
N PRO A 50 21.31 -8.89 -10.01
CA PRO A 50 21.48 -10.32 -10.20
C PRO A 50 21.15 -10.73 -11.65
N GLN A 51 21.86 -11.70 -12.19
CA GLN A 51 21.61 -12.20 -13.55
C GLN A 51 20.18 -12.72 -13.71
N GLY A 52 19.57 -12.51 -14.89
CA GLY A 52 18.21 -12.98 -15.18
C GLY A 52 17.13 -12.31 -14.35
N THR A 53 17.39 -11.07 -13.90
CA THR A 53 16.39 -10.19 -13.28
C THR A 53 16.07 -9.06 -14.25
N THR A 54 14.91 -8.43 -14.06
CA THR A 54 14.44 -7.33 -14.90
C THR A 54 14.49 -6.04 -14.10
N PRO A 55 15.17 -4.99 -14.57
CA PRO A 55 15.16 -3.69 -13.90
C PRO A 55 13.78 -3.04 -14.01
N ILE A 56 13.39 -2.27 -12.99
CA ILE A 56 12.15 -1.49 -12.96
C ILE A 56 12.53 -0.01 -12.91
N ALA A 57 12.01 0.76 -13.86
CA ALA A 57 12.27 2.18 -13.93
C ALA A 57 11.86 2.90 -12.64
N ASN A 58 12.72 3.80 -12.16
CA ASN A 58 12.42 4.66 -11.02
C ASN A 58 12.02 6.05 -11.54
N PRO A 59 10.73 6.43 -11.45
CA PRO A 59 10.26 7.71 -11.98
C PRO A 59 10.81 8.90 -11.18
N ILE A 60 11.08 8.72 -9.88
CA ILE A 60 11.49 9.79 -8.97
C ILE A 60 13.00 9.81 -8.77
N GLY A 61 13.62 8.70 -8.39
CA GLY A 61 15.04 8.59 -8.10
C GLY A 61 15.87 7.97 -9.21
N THR A 62 17.13 7.67 -8.91
CA THR A 62 18.10 7.12 -9.88
C THR A 62 18.28 5.61 -9.76
N ALA A 63 18.06 5.02 -8.59
CA ALA A 63 18.22 3.58 -8.40
C ALA A 63 17.01 2.84 -8.99
N PRO A 64 17.17 1.97 -10.00
CA PRO A 64 16.05 1.17 -10.47
C PRO A 64 15.62 0.15 -9.41
N GLY A 65 14.35 -0.24 -9.44
CA GLY A 65 13.89 -1.45 -8.79
C GLY A 65 14.36 -2.70 -9.54
N VAL A 66 14.14 -3.88 -8.97
CA VAL A 66 14.49 -5.16 -9.61
C VAL A 66 13.35 -6.15 -9.43
N ARG A 67 12.94 -6.81 -10.50
CA ARG A 67 11.98 -7.93 -10.48
C ARG A 67 12.67 -9.23 -10.88
N VAL A 68 12.23 -10.33 -10.29
CA VAL A 68 12.54 -11.67 -10.77
C VAL A 68 11.39 -12.62 -10.47
N ASP A 69 11.11 -13.53 -11.40
CA ASP A 69 10.22 -14.66 -11.19
C ASP A 69 11.07 -15.91 -10.87
N VAL A 70 10.79 -16.56 -9.74
CA VAL A 70 11.51 -17.74 -9.26
C VAL A 70 10.50 -18.75 -8.75
N ASP A 71 10.42 -19.90 -9.39
CA ASP A 71 9.54 -21.01 -8.99
C ASP A 71 8.06 -20.61 -8.76
N GLY A 72 7.54 -19.71 -9.61
CA GLY A 72 6.18 -19.19 -9.51
C GLY A 72 5.99 -18.07 -8.46
N VAL A 73 7.07 -17.65 -7.79
CA VAL A 73 7.08 -16.51 -6.87
C VAL A 73 7.68 -15.30 -7.55
N VAL A 74 6.96 -14.18 -7.49
CA VAL A 74 7.46 -12.88 -7.98
C VAL A 74 8.18 -12.16 -6.83
N LEU A 75 9.48 -11.95 -6.97
CA LEU A 75 10.28 -11.15 -6.03
C LEU A 75 10.55 -9.77 -6.63
N ILE A 76 10.20 -8.72 -5.89
CA ILE A 76 10.43 -7.32 -6.27
C ILE A 76 11.25 -6.63 -5.18
N SER A 77 12.41 -6.08 -5.56
CA SER A 77 13.26 -5.24 -4.70
C SER A 77 13.05 -3.78 -5.07
N LEU A 78 12.62 -2.98 -4.11
CA LEU A 78 12.40 -1.54 -4.27
C LEU A 78 13.51 -0.72 -3.60
N PRO A 79 13.70 0.56 -4.00
CA PRO A 79 14.60 1.49 -3.31
C PRO A 79 14.18 1.72 -1.85
N GLY A 80 15.14 2.13 -1.01
CA GLY A 80 14.88 2.41 0.41
C GLY A 80 14.31 3.80 0.70
N VAL A 81 14.31 4.70 -0.28
CA VAL A 81 13.75 6.05 -0.13
C VAL A 81 12.22 5.96 -0.28
N PRO A 82 11.41 6.34 0.73
CA PRO A 82 9.96 6.13 0.71
C PRO A 82 9.27 6.67 -0.55
N ALA A 83 9.56 7.91 -0.95
CA ALA A 83 8.96 8.51 -2.14
C ALA A 83 9.31 7.73 -3.44
N GLU A 84 10.54 7.23 -3.57
CA GLU A 84 10.94 6.44 -4.74
C GLU A 84 10.26 5.07 -4.75
N MET A 85 10.19 4.44 -3.57
CA MET A 85 9.54 3.15 -3.36
C MET A 85 8.05 3.21 -3.70
N GLU A 86 7.34 4.21 -3.16
CA GLU A 86 5.91 4.45 -3.40
C GLU A 86 5.63 4.67 -4.88
N ALA A 87 6.45 5.48 -5.56
CA ALA A 87 6.25 5.76 -6.98
C ALA A 87 6.45 4.53 -7.88
N ILE A 88 7.42 3.66 -7.57
CA ILE A 88 7.56 2.39 -8.27
C ILE A 88 6.40 1.45 -7.92
N PHE A 89 5.99 1.42 -6.65
CA PHE A 89 4.88 0.60 -6.20
C PHE A 89 3.60 0.93 -6.96
N ASP A 90 3.22 2.20 -7.02
CA ASP A 90 1.97 2.65 -7.65
C ASP A 90 1.92 2.37 -9.15
N VAL A 91 3.04 2.59 -9.85
CA VAL A 91 3.13 2.45 -11.30
C VAL A 91 3.30 0.99 -11.73
N TYR A 92 4.01 0.18 -10.95
CA TYR A 92 4.42 -1.17 -11.35
C TYR A 92 3.83 -2.28 -10.49
N VAL A 93 3.96 -2.19 -9.16
CA VAL A 93 3.57 -3.29 -8.25
C VAL A 93 2.05 -3.35 -8.05
N ALA A 94 1.39 -2.21 -7.87
CA ALA A 94 -0.04 -2.15 -7.62
C ALA A 94 -0.87 -2.72 -8.79
N PRO A 95 -0.57 -2.45 -10.08
CA PRO A 95 -1.23 -3.11 -11.21
C PRO A 95 -1.08 -4.64 -11.18
N LEU A 96 0.11 -5.17 -10.87
CA LEU A 96 0.33 -6.62 -10.78
C LEU A 96 -0.52 -7.25 -9.68
N LEU A 97 -0.61 -6.61 -8.52
CA LEU A 97 -1.46 -7.07 -7.41
C LEU A 97 -2.95 -7.01 -7.77
N ARG A 98 -3.39 -5.97 -8.49
CA ARG A 98 -4.79 -5.85 -8.96
C ARG A 98 -5.15 -6.95 -9.95
N GLU A 99 -4.24 -7.28 -10.87
CA GLU A 99 -4.42 -8.39 -11.81
C GLU A 99 -4.51 -9.73 -11.07
N ALA A 100 -3.57 -10.00 -10.16
CA ALA A 100 -3.57 -11.20 -9.34
C ALA A 100 -4.82 -11.34 -8.45
N ALA A 101 -5.38 -10.22 -7.98
CA ALA A 101 -6.60 -10.19 -7.19
C ALA A 101 -7.89 -10.42 -8.01
N GLY A 102 -7.81 -10.55 -9.35
CA GLY A 102 -8.98 -10.84 -10.19
C GLY A 102 -10.05 -9.74 -10.16
N GLY A 103 -9.63 -8.49 -9.95
CA GLY A 103 -10.53 -7.33 -9.86
C GLY A 103 -11.30 -7.21 -8.53
N VAL A 104 -11.00 -8.05 -7.53
CA VAL A 104 -11.46 -7.85 -6.15
C VAL A 104 -10.65 -6.73 -5.53
N VAL A 105 -11.33 -5.75 -4.96
CA VAL A 105 -10.73 -4.59 -4.31
C VAL A 105 -11.12 -4.58 -2.84
N PHE A 106 -10.20 -4.14 -1.98
CA PHE A 106 -10.44 -3.89 -0.57
C PHE A 106 -11.02 -2.48 -0.40
N TYR A 107 -12.14 -2.38 0.30
CA TYR A 107 -12.81 -1.14 0.64
C TYR A 107 -12.84 -0.98 2.15
N GLN A 108 -12.64 0.24 2.61
CA GLN A 108 -12.69 0.57 4.04
C GLN A 108 -13.35 1.93 4.28
N LYS A 109 -13.93 2.07 5.47
CA LYS A 109 -14.52 3.32 5.96
C LYS A 109 -14.26 3.43 7.46
N SER A 110 -13.85 4.61 7.93
CA SER A 110 -13.66 4.87 9.36
C SER A 110 -14.75 5.80 9.89
N VAL A 111 -15.27 5.48 11.07
CA VAL A 111 -16.22 6.32 11.80
C VAL A 111 -15.65 6.61 13.19
N PHE A 112 -15.54 7.89 13.55
CA PHE A 112 -15.05 8.28 14.86
C PHE A 112 -16.21 8.56 15.80
N VAL A 113 -16.19 7.92 16.96
CA VAL A 113 -17.26 7.95 17.94
C VAL A 113 -16.72 8.45 19.26
N SER A 114 -17.53 9.23 19.98
CA SER A 114 -17.21 9.71 21.32
C SER A 114 -18.42 9.65 22.23
N GLN A 115 -18.18 9.76 23.54
CA GLN A 115 -19.22 9.78 24.59
C GLN A 115 -20.01 8.46 24.75
N ILE A 116 -19.47 7.35 24.25
CA ILE A 116 -20.04 6.01 24.42
C ILE A 116 -18.92 4.99 24.66
N MET A 117 -19.16 4.05 25.57
CA MET A 117 -18.18 3.03 25.92
C MET A 117 -18.20 1.88 24.91
N GLU A 118 -17.03 1.28 24.68
CA GLU A 118 -16.87 0.15 23.77
C GLU A 118 -17.74 -1.05 24.19
N SER A 119 -17.87 -1.30 25.49
CA SER A 119 -18.72 -2.38 26.02
C SER A 119 -20.19 -2.25 25.64
N VAL A 120 -20.69 -1.02 25.44
CA VAL A 120 -22.05 -0.76 24.96
C VAL A 120 -22.17 -0.98 23.46
N LEU A 121 -21.09 -0.72 22.71
CA LEU A 121 -21.07 -0.88 21.25
C LEU A 121 -20.83 -2.32 20.80
N ALA A 122 -20.10 -3.13 21.56
CA ALA A 122 -19.72 -4.48 21.14
C ALA A 122 -20.91 -5.34 20.68
N PRO A 123 -22.04 -5.44 21.44
CA PRO A 123 -23.20 -6.23 20.99
C PRO A 123 -23.85 -5.67 19.71
N LEU A 124 -23.82 -4.36 19.53
CA LEU A 124 -24.37 -3.69 18.33
C LEU A 124 -23.49 -3.92 17.11
N ILE A 125 -22.16 -3.92 17.30
CA ILE A 125 -21.21 -4.28 16.25
C ILE A 125 -21.49 -5.71 15.77
N ASP A 126 -21.68 -6.65 16.71
CA ASP A 126 -22.00 -8.04 16.39
C ASP A 126 -23.32 -8.16 15.61
N GLU A 127 -24.36 -7.42 16.01
CA GLU A 127 -25.65 -7.40 15.30
C GLU A 127 -25.51 -6.86 13.87
N VAL A 128 -24.78 -5.75 13.69
CA VAL A 128 -24.56 -5.15 12.37
C VAL A 128 -23.72 -6.08 11.48
N MET A 129 -22.70 -6.74 12.03
CA MET A 129 -21.91 -7.74 11.29
C MET A 129 -22.75 -8.96 10.92
N ALA A 130 -23.63 -9.44 11.81
CA ALA A 130 -24.54 -10.55 11.51
C ALA A 130 -25.54 -10.18 10.40
N ALA A 131 -26.04 -8.95 10.37
CA ALA A 131 -26.92 -8.44 9.32
C ALA A 131 -26.19 -8.14 8.00
N ASN A 132 -24.86 -8.02 8.02
CA ASN A 132 -24.03 -7.70 6.85
C ASN A 132 -22.83 -8.67 6.75
N PRO A 133 -23.02 -9.93 6.34
CA PRO A 133 -22.00 -10.98 6.42
C PRO A 133 -20.69 -10.74 5.64
N LEU A 134 -20.68 -9.76 4.72
CA LEU A 134 -19.50 -9.39 3.92
C LEU A 134 -18.78 -8.17 4.49
N VAL A 135 -19.25 -7.59 5.59
CA VAL A 135 -18.64 -6.43 6.25
C VAL A 135 -18.02 -6.90 7.56
N TYR A 136 -16.75 -6.58 7.73
CA TYR A 136 -16.04 -6.75 8.99
C TYR A 136 -15.88 -5.40 9.67
N ILE A 137 -16.21 -5.34 10.96
CA ILE A 137 -16.13 -4.13 11.78
C ILE A 137 -15.11 -4.37 12.89
N LYS A 138 -14.20 -3.41 13.08
CA LYS A 138 -13.21 -3.45 14.15
C LYS A 138 -13.23 -2.15 14.95
N SER A 139 -13.24 -2.27 16.27
CA SER A 139 -13.15 -1.14 17.20
C SER A 139 -11.72 -0.88 17.63
N HIS A 140 -11.34 0.40 17.69
CA HIS A 140 -10.02 0.88 18.09
C HIS A 140 -10.16 1.99 19.14
N PRO A 141 -9.97 1.69 20.45
CA PRO A 141 -10.06 2.71 21.50
C PRO A 141 -8.88 3.68 21.39
N GLN A 142 -9.20 4.98 21.37
CA GLN A 142 -8.26 6.10 21.30
C GLN A 142 -8.39 7.07 22.49
N GLY A 143 -9.42 6.88 23.33
CA GLY A 143 -9.73 7.73 24.47
C GLY A 143 -9.04 7.32 25.79
N LYS A 144 -9.26 8.14 26.82
CA LYS A 144 -8.97 7.81 28.22
C LYS A 144 -10.28 7.42 28.90
N ASP A 145 -10.24 6.75 30.05
CA ASP A 145 -11.44 6.23 30.75
C ASP A 145 -12.56 7.27 30.96
N ASN A 146 -12.22 8.54 31.18
CA ASN A 146 -13.18 9.63 31.39
C ASN A 146 -13.63 10.35 30.10
N GLU A 147 -12.99 10.07 28.96
CA GLU A 147 -13.33 10.62 27.64
C GLU A 147 -13.24 9.50 26.59
N PRO A 148 -14.28 8.64 26.48
CA PRO A 148 -14.24 7.55 25.53
C PRO A 148 -14.23 8.11 24.11
N ARG A 149 -13.24 7.69 23.34
CA ARG A 149 -13.09 7.94 21.90
C ARG A 149 -12.76 6.62 21.23
N LEU A 150 -13.50 6.29 20.19
CA LEU A 150 -13.40 5.03 19.47
C LEU A 150 -13.33 5.31 17.98
N GLU A 151 -12.43 4.64 17.29
CA GLU A 151 -12.45 4.57 15.84
C GLU A 151 -13.03 3.21 15.43
N LEU A 152 -14.08 3.24 14.60
CA LEU A 152 -14.72 2.06 14.05
C LEU A 152 -14.29 1.90 12.60
N HIS A 153 -13.54 0.84 12.31
CA HIS A 153 -13.09 0.46 10.98
C HIS A 153 -14.06 -0.53 10.37
N PHE A 154 -14.71 -0.14 9.29
CA PHE A 154 -15.53 -1.01 8.47
C PHE A 154 -14.69 -1.42 7.26
N SER A 155 -14.68 -2.70 6.95
CA SER A 155 -13.94 -3.23 5.80
C SER A 155 -14.74 -4.30 5.06
N THR A 156 -14.57 -4.34 3.75
CA THR A 156 -15.16 -5.36 2.89
C THR A 156 -14.27 -5.57 1.67
N THR A 157 -14.39 -6.73 1.04
CA THR A 157 -13.80 -6.99 -0.27
C THR A 157 -14.90 -7.26 -1.26
N GLY A 158 -14.72 -6.81 -2.49
CA GLY A 158 -15.67 -7.09 -3.57
C GLY A 158 -15.21 -6.55 -4.89
N LYS A 159 -15.88 -6.97 -5.96
CA LYS A 159 -15.68 -6.35 -7.27
C LYS A 159 -16.40 -5.01 -7.33
N PRO A 160 -15.91 -4.02 -8.09
CA PRO A 160 -16.60 -2.73 -8.24
C PRO A 160 -18.08 -2.85 -8.66
N CYS A 161 -18.42 -3.85 -9.48
CA CYS A 161 -19.81 -4.12 -9.91
C CYS A 161 -20.76 -4.56 -8.78
N GLU A 162 -20.22 -5.07 -7.68
CA GLU A 162 -20.99 -5.55 -6.51
C GLU A 162 -21.31 -4.42 -5.53
N LYS A 163 -20.90 -3.18 -5.85
CA LYS A 163 -21.13 -1.98 -5.04
C LYS A 163 -20.72 -2.15 -3.57
N PRO A 164 -19.48 -2.61 -3.27
CA PRO A 164 -19.01 -2.81 -1.91
C PRO A 164 -19.03 -1.53 -1.06
N GLN A 165 -18.87 -0.36 -1.69
CA GLN A 165 -19.01 0.93 -1.01
C GLN A 165 -20.42 1.13 -0.43
N GLU A 166 -21.47 0.87 -1.21
CA GLU A 166 -22.87 0.98 -0.74
C GLU A 166 -23.15 0.03 0.44
N ARG A 167 -22.50 -1.14 0.45
CA ARG A 167 -22.57 -2.09 1.56
C ARG A 167 -21.92 -1.55 2.83
N LEU A 168 -20.75 -0.93 2.72
CA LEU A 168 -20.09 -0.27 3.85
C LEU A 168 -20.93 0.89 4.37
N ASP A 169 -21.47 1.70 3.47
CA ASP A 169 -22.32 2.83 3.83
C ASP A 169 -23.54 2.36 4.62
N LYS A 170 -24.26 1.35 4.11
CA LYS A 170 -25.41 0.75 4.81
C LYS A 170 -25.06 0.25 6.21
N ALA A 171 -23.94 -0.46 6.36
CA ALA A 171 -23.49 -0.97 7.67
C ALA A 171 -23.10 0.17 8.62
N SER A 172 -22.39 1.18 8.11
CA SER A 172 -21.98 2.34 8.89
C SER A 172 -23.17 3.18 9.33
N ASP A 173 -24.15 3.42 8.46
CA ASP A 173 -25.31 4.26 8.74
C ASP A 173 -26.22 3.61 9.78
N ALA A 174 -26.38 2.28 9.71
CA ALA A 174 -27.08 1.51 10.74
C ALA A 174 -26.43 1.73 12.12
N LEU A 175 -25.11 1.52 12.22
CA LEU A 175 -24.40 1.66 13.50
C LEU A 175 -24.39 3.11 14.01
N VAL A 176 -24.21 4.09 13.11
CA VAL A 176 -24.26 5.53 13.45
C VAL A 176 -25.62 5.94 14.00
N THR A 177 -26.71 5.45 13.41
CA THR A 177 -28.07 5.70 13.90
C THR A 177 -28.25 5.19 15.33
N PHE A 178 -27.77 3.98 15.63
CA PHE A 178 -27.82 3.43 16.98
C PHE A 178 -26.96 4.21 17.98
N ILE A 179 -25.77 4.64 17.58
CA ILE A 179 -24.88 5.45 18.42
C ILE A 179 -25.57 6.75 18.82
N ILE A 180 -26.17 7.47 17.87
CA ILE A 180 -26.86 8.74 18.11
C ILE A 180 -28.04 8.52 19.05
N ASN A 181 -28.85 7.47 18.83
CA ASN A 181 -29.98 7.13 19.70
C ASN A 181 -29.56 6.76 21.12
N SER A 182 -28.34 6.25 21.29
CA SER A 182 -27.77 5.88 22.60
C SER A 182 -27.06 7.06 23.29
N GLY A 183 -27.14 8.28 22.74
CA GLY A 183 -26.53 9.49 23.29
C GLY A 183 -25.05 9.68 22.94
N GLY A 184 -24.48 8.86 22.05
CA GLY A 184 -23.12 9.02 21.54
C GLY A 184 -23.02 10.13 20.48
N LYS A 185 -21.81 10.66 20.29
CA LYS A 185 -21.50 11.63 19.24
C LYS A 185 -20.64 10.99 18.16
N VAL A 186 -21.01 11.20 16.91
CA VAL A 186 -20.31 10.67 15.73
C VAL A 186 -19.71 11.82 14.93
N ASN A 187 -18.44 11.67 14.56
CA ASN A 187 -17.78 12.47 13.53
C ASN A 187 -17.48 11.53 12.35
N VAL A 188 -18.16 11.73 11.23
CA VAL A 188 -17.91 11.00 10.00
C VAL A 188 -16.86 11.76 9.20
N CYS A 189 -15.72 11.12 8.95
CA CYS A 189 -14.78 11.58 7.93
C CYS A 189 -15.13 10.86 6.62
N TYR A 190 -15.38 11.63 5.56
CA TYR A 190 -15.63 11.13 4.21
C TYR A 190 -14.31 10.87 3.48
#